data_AF-A0A9D4C574-F1
#
_entry.id   AF-A0A9D4C574-F1
#
_cell.length_a   1.000
_cell.length_b   1.000
_cell.length_c   1.000
_cell.angle_alpha   90.00
_cell.angle_beta   90.00
_cell.angle_gamma   90.00
#
_symmetry.space_group_name_H-M   'P 1'
#
loop_
_entity.id
_entity.type
_entity.pdbx_description
1 polymer ?
#
loop_
_entity_poly.entity_id
_entity_poly.type
_entity_poly.pdbx_seq_one_letter_code
_entity_poly.pdbx_strand_id
1 'polypeptide(L)'
;MTTSVVKKKASDITECPYGAWCYRKNPQHFAEFLHPKKSKTSDDSDNSDVSVDGSSTPTATAQPTTDSSTLPVCKYGAKCYRKNLMHFAEFSHPTAVVATINDNGDDTDEITDEDESNGKKKDGVKSEDILKRGMSLVKSYSKMTEEERKELIKKAFEAKQKLQEELEATKKEVKKKEEEVSRLQKEVAGGLLLMEGEKEALEGKEVKYFDLYPERSYKEGSAAQTHFRLAESQFYRLLNTGMT
;
A
#
# COMPACT_ATOMS: atom_id res chain seq x y z
N MET A 1 -37.77 -0.35 11.85
CA MET A 1 -37.39 -1.64 12.46
C MET A 1 -36.02 -1.45 13.10
N THR A 2 -35.99 -1.33 14.43
CA THR A 2 -34.77 -1.09 15.20
C THR A 2 -34.07 -2.41 15.49
N THR A 3 -32.89 -2.63 14.92
CA THR A 3 -32.08 -3.84 15.16
C THR A 3 -31.27 -3.69 16.45
N SER A 4 -31.74 -4.35 17.51
CA SER A 4 -31.08 -4.46 18.80
C SER A 4 -29.83 -5.36 18.68
N VAL A 5 -28.64 -4.80 18.90
CA VAL A 5 -27.39 -5.57 19.00
C VAL A 5 -27.33 -6.22 20.38
N VAL A 6 -27.57 -7.53 20.42
CA VAL A 6 -27.47 -8.35 21.65
C VAL A 6 -25.99 -8.56 22.00
N LYS A 7 -25.57 -8.01 23.14
CA LYS A 7 -24.22 -8.18 23.70
C LYS A 7 -24.14 -9.55 24.39
N LYS A 8 -23.49 -10.54 23.77
CA LYS A 8 -23.28 -11.87 24.36
C LYS A 8 -22.31 -11.82 25.55
N LYS A 9 -22.60 -12.57 26.61
CA LYS A 9 -21.75 -12.71 27.81
C LYS A 9 -20.49 -13.52 27.48
N ALA A 10 -19.39 -13.22 28.18
CA ALA A 10 -18.08 -13.86 28.00
C ALA A 10 -18.04 -15.38 28.27
N SER A 11 -19.11 -15.96 28.83
CA SER A 11 -19.22 -17.39 29.14
C SER A 11 -19.66 -18.27 27.95
N ASP A 12 -19.94 -17.67 26.78
CA ASP A 12 -20.50 -18.34 25.60
C ASP A 12 -19.53 -18.32 24.39
N ILE A 13 -18.27 -17.93 24.63
CA ILE A 13 -17.23 -17.78 23.62
C ILE A 13 -16.33 -19.02 23.69
N THR A 14 -16.32 -19.81 22.62
CA THR A 14 -15.48 -21.01 22.53
C THR A 14 -14.00 -20.64 22.44
N GLU A 15 -13.13 -21.46 23.05
CA GLU A 15 -11.68 -21.27 22.93
C GLU A 15 -11.21 -21.46 21.49
N CYS A 16 -10.25 -20.63 21.06
CA CYS A 16 -9.64 -20.81 19.76
C CYS A 16 -8.89 -22.16 19.73
N PRO A 17 -9.09 -23.01 18.70
CA PRO A 17 -8.37 -24.29 18.60
C PRO A 17 -6.85 -24.10 18.50
N TYR A 18 -6.40 -22.91 18.11
CA TYR A 18 -4.98 -22.53 18.04
C TYR A 18 -4.50 -21.70 19.24
N GLY A 19 -5.40 -21.40 20.20
CA GLY A 19 -5.11 -20.70 21.45
C GLY A 19 -4.24 -19.47 21.29
N ALA A 20 -3.21 -19.32 22.13
CA ALA A 20 -2.28 -18.19 22.12
C ALA A 20 -1.42 -18.06 20.84
N TRP A 21 -1.52 -18.99 19.89
CA TRP A 21 -0.69 -19.07 18.69
C TRP A 21 -1.49 -18.93 17.38
N CYS A 22 -2.75 -18.50 17.46
CA CYS A 22 -3.57 -18.28 16.28
C CYS A 22 -2.96 -17.20 15.35
N TYR A 23 -2.95 -17.47 14.04
CA TYR A 23 -2.40 -16.56 13.03
C TYR A 23 -3.43 -15.56 12.48
N ARG A 24 -4.74 -15.74 12.79
CA ARG A 24 -5.81 -14.85 12.34
C ARG A 24 -5.75 -13.54 13.12
N LYS A 25 -5.65 -12.42 12.39
CA LYS A 25 -5.53 -11.05 12.95
C LYS A 25 -6.81 -10.21 12.85
N ASN A 26 -7.90 -10.78 12.33
CA ASN A 26 -9.16 -10.05 12.17
C ASN A 26 -9.77 -9.75 13.55
N PRO A 27 -10.12 -8.49 13.89
CA PRO A 27 -10.74 -8.15 15.18
C PRO A 27 -12.03 -8.93 15.48
N GLN A 28 -12.79 -9.31 14.44
CA GLN A 28 -13.99 -10.13 14.61
C GLN A 28 -13.68 -11.54 15.14
N HIS A 29 -12.51 -12.09 14.79
CA HIS A 29 -12.08 -13.40 15.26
C HIS A 29 -11.78 -13.42 16.77
N PHE A 30 -11.20 -12.36 17.32
CA PHE A 30 -10.94 -12.26 18.77
C PHE A 30 -12.19 -11.96 19.60
N ALA A 31 -13.26 -11.47 18.97
CA ALA A 31 -14.57 -11.32 19.61
C ALA A 31 -15.35 -12.64 19.68
N GLU A 32 -15.11 -13.54 18.72
CA GLU A 32 -15.77 -14.85 18.62
C GLU A 32 -14.98 -16.00 19.29
N PHE A 33 -13.66 -15.85 19.49
CA PHE A 33 -12.79 -16.88 20.06
C PHE A 33 -11.85 -16.38 21.15
N LEU A 34 -11.83 -17.07 22.29
CA LEU A 34 -10.92 -16.75 23.38
C LEU A 34 -9.49 -17.19 23.07
N HIS A 35 -8.54 -16.32 23.38
CA HIS A 35 -7.10 -16.57 23.27
C HIS A 35 -6.45 -16.32 24.64
N PRO A 36 -5.96 -17.34 25.35
CA PRO A 36 -5.21 -17.11 26.58
C PRO A 36 -3.94 -16.32 26.25
N LYS A 37 -3.79 -15.12 26.83
CA LYS A 37 -2.58 -14.32 26.67
C LYS A 37 -1.43 -15.09 27.35
N LYS A 38 -0.29 -15.27 26.66
CA LYS A 38 0.90 -15.91 27.25
C LYS A 38 1.22 -15.22 28.58
N SER A 39 0.91 -15.87 29.68
CA SER A 39 1.26 -15.40 31.02
C SER A 39 2.77 -15.49 31.15
N LYS A 40 3.43 -14.32 31.23
CA LYS A 40 4.64 -14.24 32.04
C LYS A 40 4.19 -14.47 33.47
N THR A 41 4.89 -15.34 34.17
CA THR A 41 4.74 -15.60 35.60
C THR A 41 4.67 -14.29 36.38
N SER A 42 3.64 -14.19 37.22
CA SER A 42 3.49 -13.37 38.43
C SER A 42 4.66 -12.44 38.80
N ASP A 43 4.45 -11.12 38.71
CA ASP A 43 4.14 -10.27 39.87
C ASP A 43 4.04 -8.78 39.44
N ASP A 44 3.10 -8.10 40.08
CA ASP A 44 2.87 -6.67 40.31
C ASP A 44 3.44 -5.53 39.42
N SER A 45 2.54 -4.58 39.14
CA SER A 45 2.71 -3.11 39.15
C SER A 45 3.84 -2.48 38.31
N ASP A 46 3.51 -1.77 37.23
CA ASP A 46 3.37 -0.31 37.18
C ASP A 46 4.58 0.31 36.45
N ASN A 47 4.39 1.55 36.05
CA ASN A 47 5.00 2.30 34.97
C ASN A 47 6.40 2.87 35.31
N SER A 48 7.01 3.54 34.32
CA SER A 48 8.24 4.39 34.34
C SER A 48 9.59 3.64 34.30
N ASP A 49 10.37 3.78 33.22
CA ASP A 49 11.27 4.91 32.93
C ASP A 49 12.31 5.11 34.04
N VAL A 50 13.57 4.72 33.78
CA VAL A 50 14.78 5.52 34.06
C VAL A 50 16.04 4.80 33.56
N SER A 51 16.89 5.58 32.90
CA SER A 51 18.25 5.31 32.45
C SER A 51 19.27 5.41 33.57
N VAL A 52 20.35 4.59 33.59
CA VAL A 52 21.74 4.95 33.97
C VAL A 52 22.65 3.87 33.36
N ASP A 53 23.44 4.18 32.32
CA ASP A 53 24.87 4.59 32.33
C ASP A 53 25.84 3.69 33.11
N GLY A 54 26.96 3.31 32.48
CA GLY A 54 28.00 2.53 33.14
C GLY A 54 28.99 1.82 32.22
N SER A 55 29.68 2.62 31.40
CA SER A 55 31.02 2.41 30.84
C SER A 55 31.84 1.19 31.30
N SER A 56 32.40 0.44 30.33
CA SER A 56 33.84 0.09 30.32
C SER A 56 34.23 -0.57 28.99
N THR A 57 34.94 0.18 28.17
CA THR A 57 35.88 -0.30 27.15
C THR A 57 37.01 -1.11 27.81
N PRO A 58 37.61 -2.06 27.09
CA PRO A 58 38.97 -1.77 26.62
C PRO A 58 39.21 -2.15 25.16
N THR A 59 39.73 -1.16 24.42
CA THR A 59 41.00 -1.18 23.68
C THR A 59 41.42 -2.44 22.89
N ALA A 60 41.49 -2.19 21.57
CA ALA A 60 42.53 -2.56 20.60
C ALA A 60 42.44 -3.88 19.81
N THR A 61 42.49 -3.65 18.49
CA THR A 61 43.19 -4.41 17.43
C THR A 61 42.38 -5.43 16.61
N ALA A 62 42.47 -5.24 15.28
CA ALA A 62 42.30 -6.21 14.19
C ALA A 62 40.86 -6.60 13.74
N GLN A 63 40.54 -6.26 12.48
CA GLN A 63 39.78 -7.16 11.58
C GLN A 63 40.57 -8.47 11.40
N PRO A 64 40.00 -9.66 11.03
CA PRO A 64 38.84 -9.89 10.13
C PRO A 64 37.94 -11.13 10.48
N THR A 65 37.05 -11.48 9.54
CA THR A 65 36.26 -12.75 9.37
C THR A 65 35.15 -13.06 10.38
N THR A 66 33.91 -12.64 10.08
CA THR A 66 32.70 -13.20 10.72
C THR A 66 32.21 -14.41 9.94
N ASP A 67 32.83 -15.55 10.23
CA ASP A 67 32.26 -16.84 9.93
C ASP A 67 30.89 -16.99 10.62
N SER A 68 29.99 -17.70 9.96
CA SER A 68 28.64 -18.11 10.41
C SER A 68 28.62 -18.97 11.69
N SER A 69 29.72 -19.03 12.44
CA SER A 69 30.02 -20.06 13.43
C SER A 69 29.69 -19.65 14.87
N THR A 70 29.37 -18.36 15.12
CA THR A 70 29.15 -17.84 16.49
C THR A 70 27.68 -17.54 16.81
N LEU A 71 26.81 -17.42 15.78
CA LEU A 71 25.39 -17.17 16.00
C LEU A 71 24.66 -18.49 16.31
N PRO A 72 23.73 -18.51 17.29
CA PRO A 72 22.95 -19.69 17.58
C PRO A 72 22.19 -20.15 16.33
N VAL A 73 22.21 -21.45 16.07
CA VAL A 73 21.51 -22.02 14.90
C VAL A 73 20.01 -21.79 15.06
N CYS A 74 19.38 -21.33 13.99
CA CYS A 74 17.93 -21.20 13.95
C CYS A 74 17.29 -22.56 14.20
N LYS A 75 16.30 -22.63 15.10
CA LYS A 75 15.51 -23.85 15.36
C LYS A 75 14.85 -24.48 14.11
N TYR A 76 14.68 -23.70 13.05
CA TYR A 76 14.14 -24.16 11.76
C TYR A 76 15.22 -24.44 10.70
N GLY A 77 16.50 -24.20 11.01
CA GLY A 77 17.65 -24.45 10.14
C GLY A 77 17.46 -23.91 8.73
N ALA A 78 17.92 -24.64 7.72
CA ALA A 78 17.78 -24.27 6.31
C ALA A 78 16.31 -24.14 5.80
N LYS A 79 15.31 -24.59 6.57
CA LYS A 79 13.87 -24.54 6.21
C LYS A 79 13.10 -23.44 6.98
N CYS A 80 13.79 -22.43 7.49
CA CYS A 80 13.14 -21.34 8.20
C CYS A 80 12.27 -20.47 7.28
N TYR A 81 11.02 -20.24 7.69
CA TYR A 81 10.04 -19.44 6.94
C TYR A 81 10.05 -17.94 7.33
N ARG A 82 10.87 -17.54 8.32
CA ARG A 82 10.95 -16.14 8.77
C ARG A 82 11.82 -15.33 7.81
N LYS A 83 11.21 -14.36 7.12
CA LYS A 83 11.88 -13.48 6.12
C LYS A 83 12.39 -12.14 6.69
N ASN A 84 12.31 -11.92 8.01
CA ASN A 84 12.73 -10.66 8.64
C ASN A 84 14.27 -10.60 8.75
N LEU A 85 14.89 -9.51 8.30
CA LEU A 85 16.35 -9.33 8.34
C LEU A 85 16.92 -9.39 9.77
N MET A 86 16.17 -8.92 10.78
CA MET A 86 16.58 -9.01 12.19
C MET A 86 16.75 -10.47 12.64
N HIS A 87 15.96 -11.40 12.08
CA HIS A 87 16.07 -12.81 12.41
C HIS A 87 17.37 -13.45 11.87
N PHE A 88 17.81 -13.05 10.68
CA PHE A 88 19.06 -13.55 10.10
C PHE A 88 20.31 -12.92 10.74
N ALA A 89 20.17 -11.77 11.40
CA ALA A 89 21.25 -11.16 12.18
C ALA A 89 21.44 -11.81 13.55
N GLU A 90 20.41 -12.48 14.09
CA GLU A 90 20.45 -13.15 15.39
C GLU A 90 20.67 -14.67 15.29
N PHE A 91 20.29 -15.31 14.17
CA PHE A 91 20.33 -16.76 14.01
C PHE A 91 21.00 -17.24 12.70
N SER A 92 21.91 -18.21 12.82
CA SER A 92 22.57 -18.82 11.68
C SER A 92 21.71 -19.91 11.03
N HIS A 93 21.78 -20.00 9.69
CA HIS A 93 21.10 -21.01 8.89
C HIS A 93 22.17 -21.74 8.06
N PRO A 94 22.81 -22.78 8.62
CA PRO A 94 23.78 -23.56 7.86
C PRO A 94 23.05 -24.33 6.75
N THR A 95 23.20 -23.88 5.50
CA THR A 95 22.73 -24.59 4.29
C THR A 95 23.73 -25.68 3.85
N ALA A 96 24.76 -25.94 4.65
CA ALA A 96 25.81 -26.91 4.35
C ALA A 96 25.37 -28.35 4.66
N VAL A 97 24.42 -28.87 3.88
CA VAL A 97 24.28 -30.32 3.67
C VAL A 97 24.08 -30.55 2.17
N VAL A 98 25.17 -30.99 1.55
CA VAL A 98 25.25 -32.04 0.53
C VAL A 98 24.17 -32.00 -0.55
N ALA A 99 24.59 -31.67 -1.77
CA ALA A 99 23.92 -32.04 -3.01
C ALA A 99 23.92 -33.58 -3.16
N THR A 100 23.10 -34.27 -2.38
CA THR A 100 22.63 -35.62 -2.68
C THR A 100 21.17 -35.50 -2.99
N ILE A 101 20.93 -35.50 -4.29
CA ILE A 101 19.72 -35.86 -5.01
C ILE A 101 18.94 -36.89 -4.18
N ASN A 102 17.72 -36.51 -3.79
CA ASN A 102 16.57 -37.38 -3.56
C ASN A 102 15.35 -36.45 -3.40
N ASP A 103 14.95 -35.90 -4.54
CA ASP A 103 13.70 -35.17 -4.72
C ASP A 103 12.61 -36.22 -5.00
N ASN A 104 11.72 -36.42 -4.03
CA ASN A 104 10.49 -37.18 -4.19
C ASN A 104 9.38 -36.34 -3.56
N GLY A 105 8.52 -35.81 -4.43
CA GLY A 105 7.41 -34.89 -4.15
C GLY A 105 7.31 -33.88 -5.29
N ASP A 106 6.98 -34.33 -6.50
CA ASP A 106 5.57 -34.45 -6.95
C ASP A 106 4.80 -33.14 -6.71
N ASP A 107 5.00 -32.18 -7.60
CA ASP A 107 3.95 -31.28 -8.08
C ASP A 107 4.40 -30.78 -9.47
N THR A 108 3.78 -31.36 -10.50
CA THR A 108 4.02 -31.07 -11.90
C THR A 108 3.47 -29.69 -12.26
N ASP A 109 4.35 -28.71 -12.47
CA ASP A 109 4.07 -27.60 -13.38
C ASP A 109 5.04 -27.69 -14.56
N GLU A 110 4.47 -28.13 -15.69
CA GLU A 110 5.08 -28.32 -16.98
C GLU A 110 5.48 -26.96 -17.57
N ILE A 111 6.78 -26.64 -17.54
CA ILE A 111 7.37 -25.59 -18.38
C ILE A 111 8.38 -26.29 -19.28
N THR A 112 7.95 -26.60 -20.49
CA THR A 112 8.82 -26.95 -21.61
C THR A 112 9.55 -25.68 -22.06
N ASP A 113 10.80 -25.52 -21.64
CA ASP A 113 11.75 -24.64 -22.33
C ASP A 113 12.84 -25.52 -22.92
N GLU A 114 12.71 -25.80 -24.22
CA GLU A 114 13.75 -26.43 -25.02
C GLU A 114 14.96 -25.48 -25.07
N ASP A 115 16.03 -25.86 -24.38
CA ASP A 115 17.34 -25.21 -24.43
C ASP A 115 18.10 -25.75 -25.66
N GLU A 116 18.11 -24.98 -26.76
CA GLU A 116 19.20 -25.09 -27.74
C GLU A 116 20.33 -24.15 -27.34
N SER A 117 21.34 -24.76 -26.74
CA SER A 117 22.65 -24.22 -26.50
C SER A 117 23.32 -23.69 -27.77
N ASN A 118 23.76 -22.44 -27.76
CA ASN A 118 24.92 -22.04 -28.57
C ASN A 118 25.78 -20.98 -27.86
N GLY A 119 26.99 -21.39 -27.49
CA GLY A 119 27.97 -20.55 -26.84
C GLY A 119 28.41 -19.38 -27.72
N LYS A 120 28.28 -18.16 -27.19
CA LYS A 120 29.10 -17.04 -27.66
C LYS A 120 29.29 -16.02 -26.54
N LYS A 121 30.52 -15.96 -26.02
CA LYS A 121 31.00 -14.81 -25.24
C LYS A 121 30.75 -13.54 -26.06
N LYS A 122 29.96 -12.61 -25.54
CA LYS A 122 29.93 -11.22 -26.00
C LYS A 122 30.03 -10.30 -24.79
N ASP A 123 31.16 -9.63 -24.73
CA ASP A 123 31.44 -8.50 -23.88
C ASP A 123 30.44 -7.36 -24.13
N GLY A 124 30.05 -6.68 -23.05
CA GLY A 124 29.29 -5.42 -23.09
C GLY A 124 27.79 -5.57 -22.88
N VAL A 125 27.36 -5.79 -21.64
CA VAL A 125 25.94 -5.65 -21.24
C VAL A 125 25.77 -4.33 -20.51
N LYS A 126 24.90 -3.47 -21.04
CA LYS A 126 24.57 -2.15 -20.50
C LYS A 126 23.90 -2.28 -19.12
N SER A 127 24.17 -1.31 -18.26
CA SER A 127 23.74 -1.24 -16.86
C SER A 127 22.21 -1.23 -16.65
N GLU A 128 21.45 -0.95 -17.70
CA GLU A 128 19.98 -0.86 -17.69
C GLU A 128 19.26 -2.22 -17.65
N ASP A 129 19.91 -3.31 -18.10
CA ASP A 129 19.28 -4.64 -18.17
C ASP A 129 19.44 -5.49 -16.89
N ILE A 130 20.35 -5.11 -15.99
CA ILE A 130 20.64 -5.87 -14.77
C ILE A 130 19.48 -5.77 -13.77
N LEU A 131 18.73 -4.66 -13.76
CA LEU A 131 17.59 -4.44 -12.86
C LEU A 131 16.31 -5.17 -13.31
N LYS A 132 16.16 -5.47 -14.61
CA LYS A 132 15.01 -6.21 -15.15
C LYS A 132 15.11 -7.72 -14.94
N ARG A 133 16.32 -8.26 -14.78
CA ARG A 133 16.55 -9.72 -14.71
C ARG A 133 16.42 -10.33 -13.31
N GLY A 134 15.88 -9.57 -12.33
CA GLY A 134 15.65 -10.08 -10.97
C GLY A 134 16.91 -10.54 -10.23
N MET A 135 18.11 -10.13 -10.69
CA MET A 135 19.34 -10.44 -9.98
C MET A 135 19.39 -9.61 -8.70
N SER A 136 19.59 -10.26 -7.55
CA SER A 136 19.44 -9.60 -6.25
C SER A 136 20.32 -8.36 -6.17
N LEU A 137 19.73 -7.25 -5.74
CA LEU A 137 20.40 -5.97 -5.51
C LEU A 137 21.65 -6.13 -4.62
N VAL A 138 21.65 -7.15 -3.76
CA VAL A 138 22.76 -7.54 -2.91
C VAL A 138 23.94 -8.11 -3.71
N LYS A 139 23.68 -8.91 -4.75
CA LYS A 139 24.71 -9.51 -5.61
C LYS A 139 25.36 -8.48 -6.54
N SER A 140 24.62 -7.44 -6.96
CA SER A 140 25.21 -6.31 -7.70
C SER A 140 26.01 -5.39 -6.78
N TYR A 141 25.47 -5.05 -5.59
CA TYR A 141 26.21 -4.25 -4.59
C TYR A 141 27.53 -4.90 -4.18
N SER A 142 27.54 -6.21 -3.91
CA SER A 142 28.74 -6.93 -3.46
C SER A 142 29.86 -6.99 -4.52
N LYS A 143 29.53 -6.83 -5.80
CA LYS A 143 30.51 -6.85 -6.90
C LYS A 143 31.09 -5.47 -7.22
N MET A 144 30.42 -4.40 -6.80
CA MET A 144 30.90 -3.03 -7.00
C MET A 144 31.96 -2.68 -5.95
N THR A 145 32.89 -1.81 -6.33
CA THR A 145 33.91 -1.24 -5.45
C THR A 145 33.27 -0.31 -4.41
N GLU A 146 33.96 0.00 -3.31
CA GLU A 146 33.40 0.85 -2.25
C GLU A 146 33.03 2.26 -2.73
N GLU A 147 33.75 2.78 -3.72
CA GLU A 147 33.51 4.10 -4.31
C GLU A 147 32.20 4.10 -5.12
N GLU A 148 32.01 3.10 -5.98
CA GLU A 148 30.78 2.93 -6.77
C GLU A 148 29.56 2.71 -5.87
N ARG A 149 29.70 2.01 -4.73
CA ARG A 149 28.62 1.85 -3.74
C ARG A 149 28.24 3.18 -3.09
N LYS A 150 29.24 4.00 -2.72
CA LYS A 150 29.01 5.33 -2.12
C LYS A 150 28.33 6.26 -3.11
N GLU A 151 28.73 6.23 -4.38
CA GLU A 151 28.11 7.03 -5.43
C GLU A 151 26.65 6.61 -5.69
N LEU A 152 26.38 5.30 -5.72
CA LEU A 152 25.01 4.79 -5.89
C LEU A 152 24.09 5.21 -4.75
N ILE A 153 24.59 5.17 -3.51
CA ILE A 153 23.88 5.65 -2.32
C ILE A 153 23.63 7.17 -2.44
N LYS A 154 24.64 7.96 -2.82
CA LYS A 154 24.51 9.41 -3.00
C LYS A 154 23.45 9.74 -4.06
N LYS A 155 23.50 9.09 -5.21
CA LYS A 155 22.52 9.25 -6.29
C LYS A 155 21.10 8.85 -5.86
N ALA A 156 20.97 7.80 -5.05
CA ALA A 156 19.69 7.39 -4.49
C ALA A 156 19.12 8.43 -3.51
N PHE A 157 19.96 9.04 -2.66
CA PHE A 157 19.54 10.11 -1.77
C PHE A 157 19.15 11.38 -2.55
N GLU A 158 19.93 11.79 -3.55
CA GLU A 158 19.60 12.92 -4.42
C GLU A 158 18.29 12.68 -5.18
N ALA A 159 18.09 11.48 -5.71
CA ALA A 159 16.85 11.11 -6.38
C ALA A 159 15.66 11.14 -5.41
N LYS A 160 15.82 10.63 -4.19
CA LYS A 160 14.78 10.71 -3.15
C LYS A 160 14.43 12.17 -2.82
N GLN A 161 15.43 13.04 -2.69
CA GLN A 161 15.22 14.45 -2.40
C GLN A 161 14.46 15.15 -3.55
N LYS A 162 14.88 14.93 -4.80
CA LYS A 162 14.17 15.47 -5.97
C LYS A 162 12.72 15.00 -6.04
N LEU A 163 12.48 13.71 -5.83
CA LEU A 163 11.13 13.15 -5.80
C LEU A 163 10.30 13.75 -4.67
N GLN A 164 10.89 14.01 -3.49
CA GLN A 164 10.20 14.69 -2.40
C GLN A 164 9.81 16.13 -2.77
N GLU A 165 10.71 16.88 -3.41
CA GLU A 165 10.44 18.24 -3.89
C GLU A 165 9.31 18.26 -4.95
N GLU A 166 9.34 17.34 -5.91
CA GLU A 166 8.26 17.17 -6.90
C GLU A 166 6.92 16.79 -6.25
N LEU A 167 6.94 15.90 -5.26
CA LEU A 167 5.74 15.52 -4.50
C LEU A 167 5.17 16.73 -3.73
N GLU A 168 6.03 17.56 -3.13
CA GLU A 168 5.57 18.78 -2.47
C GLU A 168 5.04 19.83 -3.45
N ALA A 169 5.66 19.97 -4.62
CA ALA A 169 5.17 20.87 -5.68
C ALA A 169 3.79 20.43 -6.18
N THR A 170 3.62 19.14 -6.49
CA THR A 170 2.33 18.57 -6.92
C THR A 170 1.27 18.67 -5.83
N LYS A 171 1.60 18.41 -4.56
CA LYS A 171 0.68 18.64 -3.42
C LYS A 171 0.21 20.09 -3.32
N LYS A 172 1.10 21.06 -3.52
CA LYS A 172 0.73 22.49 -3.52
C LYS A 172 -0.22 22.81 -4.68
N GLU A 173 0.01 22.23 -5.85
CA GLU A 173 -0.90 22.41 -7.00
C GLU A 173 -2.27 21.78 -6.76
N VAL A 174 -2.31 20.56 -6.23
CA VAL A 174 -3.56 19.88 -5.86
C VAL A 174 -4.33 20.69 -4.84
N LYS A 175 -3.67 21.22 -3.81
CA LYS A 175 -4.32 22.08 -2.81
C LYS A 175 -4.96 23.32 -3.42
N LYS A 176 -4.27 23.99 -4.36
CA LYS A 176 -4.83 25.15 -5.08
C LYS A 176 -6.07 24.77 -5.90
N LYS A 177 -6.02 23.64 -6.61
CA LYS A 177 -7.17 23.12 -7.38
C LYS A 177 -8.32 22.73 -6.47
N GLU A 178 -8.05 22.17 -5.30
CA GLU A 178 -9.06 21.83 -4.30
C GLU A 178 -9.75 23.08 -3.74
N GLU A 179 -8.99 24.16 -3.47
CA GLU A 179 -9.54 25.47 -3.08
C GLU A 179 -10.42 26.06 -4.20
N GLU A 180 -10.00 25.97 -5.46
CA GLU A 180 -10.79 26.42 -6.62
C GLU A 180 -12.08 25.60 -6.78
N VAL A 181 -11.99 24.28 -6.69
CA VAL A 181 -13.16 23.38 -6.72
C VAL A 181 -14.10 23.70 -5.57
N SER A 182 -13.59 23.96 -4.37
CA SER A 182 -14.41 24.34 -3.22
C SER A 182 -15.14 25.68 -3.46
N ARG A 183 -14.48 26.65 -4.10
CA ARG A 183 -15.11 27.92 -4.48
C ARG A 183 -16.23 27.68 -5.50
N LEU A 184 -15.96 26.93 -6.57
CA LEU A 184 -16.96 26.61 -7.59
C LEU A 184 -18.14 25.82 -7.01
N GLN A 185 -17.89 24.88 -6.08
CA GLN A 185 -18.94 24.15 -5.38
C GLN A 185 -19.85 25.09 -4.58
N LYS A 186 -19.30 26.12 -3.93
CA LYS A 186 -20.11 27.13 -3.23
C LYS A 186 -20.92 27.98 -4.18
N GLU A 187 -20.36 28.36 -5.33
CA GLU A 187 -21.09 29.11 -6.37
C GLU A 187 -22.25 28.29 -6.94
N VAL A 188 -22.00 27.01 -7.25
CA VAL A 188 -23.04 26.08 -7.71
C VAL A 188 -24.10 25.86 -6.62
N ALA A 189 -23.70 25.61 -5.37
CA ALA A 189 -24.62 25.45 -4.25
C ALA A 189 -25.41 26.74 -3.93
N GLY A 190 -24.83 27.90 -4.21
CA GLY A 190 -25.47 29.21 -4.09
C GLY A 190 -26.54 29.47 -5.15
N GLY A 191 -26.72 28.57 -6.11
CA GLY A 191 -27.76 28.66 -7.12
C GLY A 191 -27.32 29.28 -8.44
N LEU A 192 -26.01 29.36 -8.73
CA LEU A 192 -25.52 29.88 -10.01
C LEU A 192 -26.11 29.14 -11.24
N LEU A 193 -26.45 27.86 -11.07
CA LEU A 193 -27.08 27.03 -12.11
C LEU A 193 -28.61 26.97 -12.01
N LEU A 194 -29.22 27.59 -11.01
CA LEU A 194 -30.67 27.59 -10.85
C LEU A 194 -31.29 28.76 -11.60
N MET A 195 -32.41 28.49 -12.27
CA MET A 195 -33.26 29.53 -12.85
C MET A 195 -34.02 30.28 -11.75
N GLU A 196 -34.42 31.51 -12.05
CA GLU A 196 -35.24 32.32 -11.14
C GLU A 196 -36.54 31.58 -10.80
N GLY A 197 -36.84 31.44 -9.51
CA GLY A 197 -38.02 30.71 -9.03
C GLY A 197 -37.88 29.18 -8.99
N GLU A 198 -36.82 28.58 -9.56
CA GLU A 198 -36.58 27.13 -9.56
C GLU A 198 -36.34 26.59 -8.15
N LYS A 199 -35.54 27.29 -7.33
CA LYS A 199 -35.26 26.89 -5.94
C LYS A 199 -36.54 26.79 -5.12
N GLU A 200 -37.39 27.79 -5.26
CA GLU A 200 -38.68 27.86 -4.58
C GLU A 200 -39.68 26.83 -5.14
N ALA A 201 -39.58 26.44 -6.41
CA ALA A 201 -40.36 25.35 -6.99
C ALA A 201 -39.95 23.99 -6.41
N LEU A 202 -38.65 23.78 -6.19
CA LEU A 202 -38.09 22.55 -5.60
C LEU A 202 -38.44 22.40 -4.12
N GLU A 203 -38.41 23.51 -3.37
CA GLU A 203 -38.72 23.53 -1.94
C GLU A 203 -40.23 23.62 -1.66
N GLY A 204 -40.98 24.22 -2.58
CA GLY A 204 -42.43 24.42 -2.48
C GLY A 204 -43.25 23.19 -2.86
N LYS A 205 -44.52 23.19 -2.44
CA LYS A 205 -45.55 22.23 -2.90
C LYS A 205 -46.43 22.79 -4.02
N GLU A 206 -46.14 24.01 -4.46
CA GLU A 206 -46.94 24.74 -5.43
C GLU A 206 -46.38 24.55 -6.85
N VAL A 207 -47.28 24.34 -7.82
CA VAL A 207 -46.90 24.20 -9.22
C VAL A 207 -46.47 25.55 -9.76
N LYS A 208 -45.20 25.67 -10.15
CA LYS A 208 -44.66 26.87 -10.81
C LYS A 208 -44.59 26.66 -12.32
N TYR A 209 -45.00 27.69 -13.06
CA TYR A 209 -44.88 27.74 -14.51
C TYR A 209 -43.67 28.60 -14.89
N PHE A 210 -42.93 28.16 -15.89
CA PHE A 210 -41.77 28.87 -16.43
C PHE A 210 -42.01 29.19 -17.89
N ASP A 211 -41.81 30.45 -18.27
CA ASP A 211 -41.94 30.88 -19.65
C ASP A 211 -40.75 30.37 -20.47
N LEU A 212 -41.04 29.68 -21.57
CA LEU A 212 -40.04 29.13 -22.47
C LEU A 212 -39.78 30.13 -23.60
N TYR A 213 -38.50 30.46 -23.79
CA TYR A 213 -38.04 31.32 -24.87
C TYR A 213 -37.09 30.56 -25.81
N PRO A 214 -36.95 31.01 -27.08
CA PRO A 214 -35.96 30.46 -27.99
C PRO A 214 -34.53 30.67 -27.47
N GLU A 215 -33.59 29.78 -27.80
CA GLU A 215 -32.20 29.84 -27.31
C GLU A 215 -31.56 31.23 -27.46
N ARG A 216 -31.82 31.90 -28.59
CA ARG A 216 -31.27 33.21 -28.97
C ARG A 216 -31.66 34.33 -28.00
N SER A 217 -32.73 34.13 -27.22
CA SER A 217 -33.24 35.08 -26.25
C SER A 217 -32.51 34.97 -24.90
N TYR A 218 -31.78 33.89 -24.64
CA TYR A 218 -31.03 33.72 -23.40
C TYR A 218 -29.62 34.31 -23.50
N LYS A 219 -29.16 34.89 -22.39
CA LYS A 219 -27.78 35.38 -22.29
C LYS A 219 -26.80 34.20 -22.32
N GLU A 220 -25.71 34.36 -23.08
CA GLU A 220 -24.65 33.35 -23.15
C GLU A 220 -24.09 33.02 -21.75
N GLY A 221 -24.08 31.73 -21.42
CA GLY A 221 -23.62 31.22 -20.11
C GLY A 221 -24.63 31.39 -18.96
N SER A 222 -25.86 31.82 -19.23
CA SER A 222 -26.91 31.87 -18.22
C SER A 222 -27.41 30.47 -17.82
N ALA A 223 -27.97 30.37 -16.61
CA ALA A 223 -28.66 29.15 -16.16
C ALA A 223 -29.74 28.74 -17.17
N ALA A 224 -30.60 29.67 -17.58
CA ALA A 224 -31.69 29.38 -18.52
C ALA A 224 -31.19 28.85 -19.88
N GLN A 225 -30.11 29.40 -20.44
CA GLN A 225 -29.52 28.84 -21.66
C GLN A 225 -28.98 27.42 -21.43
N THR A 226 -28.33 27.17 -20.30
CA THR A 226 -27.77 25.87 -19.96
C THR A 226 -28.87 24.82 -19.81
N HIS A 227 -29.95 25.17 -19.10
CA HIS A 227 -31.15 24.35 -18.96
C HIS A 227 -31.81 24.05 -20.31
N PHE A 228 -31.95 25.07 -21.17
CA PHE A 228 -32.49 24.91 -22.52
C PHE A 228 -31.67 23.92 -23.36
N ARG A 229 -30.33 24.09 -23.41
CA ARG A 229 -29.44 23.19 -24.17
C ARG A 229 -29.43 21.78 -23.61
N LEU A 230 -29.53 21.63 -22.29
CA LEU A 230 -29.61 20.32 -21.64
C LEU A 230 -30.92 19.62 -22.04
N ALA A 231 -32.05 20.31 -21.95
CA ALA A 231 -33.36 19.79 -22.35
C ALA A 231 -33.39 19.40 -23.84
N GLU A 232 -32.84 20.24 -24.71
CA GLU A 232 -32.71 19.96 -26.14
C GLU A 232 -31.89 18.68 -26.38
N SER A 233 -30.74 18.53 -25.69
CA SER A 233 -29.92 17.31 -25.79
C SER A 233 -30.65 16.05 -25.34
N GLN A 234 -31.46 16.14 -24.28
CA GLN A 234 -32.28 15.03 -23.79
C GLN A 234 -33.36 14.65 -24.80
N PHE A 235 -34.02 15.65 -25.40
CA PHE A 235 -35.02 15.44 -26.43
C PHE A 235 -34.45 14.74 -27.66
N TYR A 236 -33.28 15.15 -28.15
CA TYR A 236 -32.61 14.47 -29.27
C TYR A 236 -32.25 13.02 -28.94
N ARG A 237 -31.81 12.73 -27.70
CA ARG A 237 -31.56 11.34 -27.28
C ARG A 237 -32.84 10.51 -27.36
N LEU A 238 -33.97 11.05 -26.90
CA LEU A 238 -35.27 10.37 -26.96
C LEU A 238 -35.72 10.08 -28.40
N LEU A 239 -35.56 11.05 -29.31
CA LEU A 239 -35.84 10.85 -30.73
C LEU A 239 -34.99 9.73 -31.34
N ASN A 240 -33.70 9.69 -30.99
CA ASN A 240 -32.80 8.65 -31.49
C ASN A 240 -33.11 7.26 -30.92
N THR A 241 -33.57 7.18 -29.67
CA THR A 241 -33.96 5.90 -29.05
C THR A 241 -35.36 5.41 -29.44
N GLY A 242 -36.23 6.30 -29.93
CA GLY A 242 -37.60 5.97 -30.35
C GLY A 242 -37.74 5.54 -31.81
N MET A 243 -36.62 5.46 -32.56
CA MET A 243 -36.58 5.05 -33.98
C MET A 243 -36.24 3.56 -34.19
N THR A 244 -36.28 2.73 -33.14
CA THR A 244 -36.15 1.26 -33.20
C THR A 244 -37.40 0.61 -32.63
#